data_AF-M2Q9X8-F1
#
_entry.id   AF-M2Q9X8-F1
#
_cell.length_a   1.000
_cell.length_b   1.000
_cell.length_c   1.000
_cell.angle_alpha   90.00
_cell.angle_beta   90.00
_cell.angle_gamma   90.00
#
_symmetry.space_group_name_H-M   'P 1'
#
loop_
_entity.id
_entity.type
_entity.pdbx_description
1 polymer ?
#
loop_
_entity_poly.entity_id
_entity_poly.type
_entity_poly.pdbx_seq_one_letter_code
_entity_poly.pdbx_strand_id
1 'polypeptide(L)'
;MSTVAEGTGSAMDGPGFHVDVGKLEEAASGITKSVDDQSNFELRDLCGDSAQYGHNGIHDALMNFCVRWSDGLDTLTDDADSIGEVLTKAVAAYRAVDEAAAKTLTSDPAEHVVEDD
;
A
#
# COMPACT_ATOMS: atom_id res chain seq x y z
N MET A 1 22.26 17.08 33.80
CA MET A 1 20.78 17.12 33.85
C MET A 1 20.33 18.32 33.04
N SER A 2 19.91 18.10 31.80
CA SER A 2 19.40 19.13 30.90
C SER A 2 18.00 18.70 30.51
N THR A 3 17.01 19.48 30.93
CA THR A 3 15.60 19.25 30.63
C THR A 3 15.33 19.84 29.24
N VAL A 4 14.98 19.00 28.26
CA VAL A 4 14.43 19.45 26.99
C VAL A 4 12.92 19.51 27.15
N ALA A 5 12.35 20.70 26.95
CA ALA A 5 10.90 20.88 26.88
C ALA A 5 10.41 20.30 25.54
N GLU A 6 9.63 19.23 25.60
CA GLU A 6 8.84 18.75 24.48
C GLU A 6 7.74 19.77 24.17
N GLY A 7 7.80 20.32 22.96
CA GLY A 7 6.73 21.13 22.40
C GLY A 7 5.51 20.26 22.15
N THR A 8 4.42 20.57 22.83
CA THR A 8 3.09 20.00 22.62
C THR A 8 2.57 20.41 21.24
N GLY A 9 2.69 19.53 20.25
CA GLY A 9 1.84 19.58 19.07
C GLY A 9 0.41 19.28 19.50
N SER A 10 -0.46 20.28 19.49
CA SER A 10 -1.86 20.16 19.86
C SER A 10 -2.56 19.19 18.89
N ALA A 11 -2.82 17.97 19.35
CA ALA A 11 -3.70 17.03 18.67
C ALA A 11 -5.10 17.64 18.63
N MET A 12 -5.50 18.16 17.47
CA MET A 12 -6.90 18.48 17.18
C MET A 12 -7.63 17.17 16.83
N ASP A 13 -7.70 16.25 17.80
CA ASP A 13 -8.40 14.97 17.64
C ASP A 13 -9.90 15.18 17.92
N GLY A 14 -10.66 15.38 16.84
CA GLY A 14 -12.12 15.22 16.88
C GLY A 14 -12.50 13.74 17.11
N PRO A 15 -13.76 13.42 17.48
CA PRO A 15 -14.21 12.07 17.83
C PRO A 15 -14.29 11.07 16.65
N GLY A 16 -13.49 11.25 15.60
CA GLY A 16 -13.48 10.43 14.38
C GLY A 16 -12.39 9.35 14.38
N PHE A 17 -12.41 8.53 13.32
CA PHE A 17 -11.33 7.60 13.03
C PHE A 17 -10.11 8.38 12.51
N HIS A 18 -9.01 8.33 13.26
CA HIS A 18 -7.73 8.85 12.81
C HIS A 18 -7.06 7.81 11.91
N VAL A 19 -6.75 8.18 10.67
CA VAL A 19 -6.01 7.32 9.74
C VAL A 19 -4.61 7.88 9.59
N ASP A 20 -3.61 7.05 9.91
CA ASP A 20 -2.22 7.34 9.60
C ASP A 20 -1.99 7.16 8.10
N VAL A 21 -2.12 8.27 7.36
CA VAL A 21 -1.96 8.30 5.90
C VAL A 21 -0.57 7.83 5.47
N GLY A 22 0.46 8.09 6.28
CA GLY A 22 1.82 7.62 6.01
C GLY A 22 1.90 6.10 6.05
N LYS A 23 1.24 5.47 7.03
CA LYS A 23 1.19 4.00 7.12
C LYS A 23 0.39 3.35 6.00
N LEU A 24 -0.67 4.00 5.51
CA LEU A 24 -1.39 3.52 4.33
C LEU A 24 -0.52 3.58 3.07
N GLU A 25 0.26 4.65 2.90
CA GLU A 25 1.18 4.79 1.75
C GLU A 25 2.33 3.78 1.82
N GLU A 26 2.90 3.56 3.02
CA GLU A 26 3.89 2.50 3.26
C GLU A 26 3.32 1.12 2.91
N ALA A 27 2.08 0.83 3.30
CA ALA A 27 1.43 -0.44 2.99
C ALA A 27 1.18 -0.61 1.48
N ALA A 28 0.67 0.42 0.80
CA ALA A 28 0.45 0.39 -0.65
C ALA A 28 1.75 0.13 -1.43
N SER A 29 2.83 0.86 -1.04
CA SER A 29 4.16 0.69 -1.63
C SER A 29 4.75 -0.69 -1.36
N GLY A 30 4.63 -1.19 -0.12
CA GLY A 30 5.10 -2.52 0.26
C GLY A 30 4.39 -3.65 -0.49
N ILE A 31 3.09 -3.51 -0.72
CA ILE A 31 2.29 -4.47 -1.51
C ILE A 31 2.76 -4.45 -2.97
N THR A 32 2.83 -3.26 -3.59
CA THR A 32 3.27 -3.10 -4.99
C THR A 32 4.64 -3.75 -5.20
N LYS A 33 5.60 -3.46 -4.29
CA LYS A 33 6.92 -4.07 -4.34
C LYS A 33 6.88 -5.59 -4.20
N SER A 34 6.03 -6.11 -3.32
CA SER A 34 5.90 -7.56 -3.13
C SER A 34 5.35 -8.24 -4.39
N VAL A 35 4.39 -7.62 -5.08
CA VAL A 35 3.85 -8.11 -6.35
C VAL A 35 4.91 -8.07 -7.46
N ASP A 36 5.66 -6.98 -7.56
CA ASP A 36 6.78 -6.85 -8.50
C ASP A 36 7.84 -7.94 -8.25
N ASP A 37 8.19 -8.20 -7.00
CA ASP A 37 9.18 -9.23 -6.63
C ASP A 37 8.68 -10.64 -7.00
N GLN A 38 7.38 -10.92 -6.88
CA GLN A 38 6.80 -12.22 -7.26
C GLN A 38 6.71 -12.40 -8.77
N SER A 39 6.35 -11.36 -9.52
CA SER A 39 6.28 -11.39 -10.99
C SER A 39 7.65 -11.69 -11.63
N ASN A 40 8.74 -11.31 -10.96
CA ASN A 40 10.11 -11.56 -11.41
C ASN A 40 10.63 -12.98 -11.05
N PHE A 41 9.88 -13.78 -10.30
CA PHE A 41 10.27 -15.14 -9.88
C PHE A 41 9.16 -16.18 -10.17
N GLU A 42 8.60 -16.15 -11.37
CA GLU A 42 7.66 -17.20 -11.78
C GLU A 42 8.36 -18.57 -11.82
N LEU A 43 7.84 -19.53 -11.06
CA LEU A 43 8.32 -20.93 -11.06
C LEU A 43 8.01 -21.68 -12.36
N ARG A 44 7.47 -20.99 -13.38
CA ARG A 44 7.05 -21.61 -14.65
C ARG A 44 8.19 -22.31 -15.37
N ASP A 45 9.42 -21.83 -15.20
CA ASP A 45 10.60 -22.44 -15.82
C ASP A 45 11.30 -23.47 -14.92
N LEU A 46 10.88 -23.61 -13.66
CA LEU A 46 11.51 -24.52 -12.70
C LEU A 46 11.35 -26.00 -13.12
N CYS A 47 10.23 -26.35 -13.73
CA CYS A 47 9.95 -27.74 -14.13
C CYS A 47 10.82 -28.21 -15.30
N GLY A 48 11.40 -27.31 -16.11
CA GLY A 48 12.33 -27.66 -17.18
C GLY A 48 11.77 -28.63 -18.22
N ASP A 49 12.65 -29.26 -18.99
CA ASP A 49 12.30 -30.23 -20.04
C ASP A 49 12.26 -31.66 -19.50
N SER A 50 11.32 -32.47 -20.00
CA SER A 50 11.16 -33.89 -19.62
C SER A 50 12.43 -34.74 -19.75
N ALA A 51 13.32 -34.44 -20.71
CA ALA A 51 14.57 -35.15 -20.92
C ALA A 51 15.59 -34.95 -19.79
N GLN A 52 15.39 -33.93 -18.94
CA GLN A 52 16.20 -33.72 -17.73
C GLN A 52 15.85 -34.71 -16.62
N TYR A 53 14.80 -35.52 -16.81
CA TYR A 53 14.29 -36.45 -15.81
C TYR A 53 14.49 -37.89 -16.26
N GLY A 54 14.95 -38.74 -15.34
CA GLY A 54 15.09 -40.18 -15.59
C GLY A 54 13.75 -40.94 -15.63
N HIS A 55 12.63 -40.29 -15.27
CA HIS A 55 11.31 -40.90 -15.23
C HIS A 55 10.20 -39.86 -15.45
N ASN A 56 9.34 -40.10 -16.46
CA ASN A 56 8.29 -39.17 -16.86
C ASN A 56 7.31 -38.84 -15.72
N GLY A 57 6.95 -39.82 -14.88
CA GLY A 57 6.04 -39.56 -13.76
C GLY A 57 6.56 -38.56 -12.72
N ILE A 58 7.89 -38.39 -12.59
CA ILE A 58 8.47 -37.36 -11.71
C ILE A 58 8.35 -35.99 -12.36
N HIS A 59 8.71 -35.90 -13.64
CA HIS A 59 8.52 -34.69 -14.44
C HIS A 59 7.05 -34.25 -14.40
N ASP A 60 6.11 -35.15 -14.66
CA ASP A 60 4.68 -34.82 -14.73
C ASP A 60 4.13 -34.34 -13.39
N ALA A 61 4.58 -34.93 -12.28
CA ALA A 61 4.21 -34.49 -10.94
C ALA A 61 4.76 -33.09 -10.63
N LEU A 62 6.01 -32.81 -11.00
CA LEU A 62 6.63 -31.50 -10.79
C LEU A 62 6.01 -30.43 -11.71
N MET A 63 5.75 -30.77 -12.98
CA MET A 63 5.04 -29.90 -13.92
C MET A 63 3.66 -29.53 -13.39
N ASN A 64 2.89 -30.49 -12.86
CA ASN A 64 1.58 -30.22 -12.27
C ASN A 64 1.69 -29.26 -11.07
N PHE A 65 2.70 -29.45 -10.22
CA PHE A 65 2.97 -28.55 -9.11
C PHE A 65 3.32 -27.15 -9.60
N CYS A 66 4.25 -27.01 -10.54
CA CYS A 66 4.66 -25.72 -11.10
C CYS A 66 3.49 -24.95 -11.69
N VAL A 67 2.63 -25.59 -12.52
CA VAL A 67 1.44 -24.94 -13.08
C VAL A 67 0.50 -24.45 -11.99
N ARG A 68 0.10 -25.33 -11.06
CA ARG A 68 -0.87 -24.98 -10.01
C ARG A 68 -0.33 -23.91 -9.06
N TRP A 69 0.97 -23.94 -8.80
CA TRP A 69 1.62 -22.92 -7.99
C TRP A 69 1.63 -21.58 -8.71
N SER A 70 2.04 -21.53 -9.98
CA SER A 70 2.04 -20.31 -10.78
C SER A 70 0.64 -19.72 -10.89
N ASP A 71 -0.38 -20.51 -11.23
CA ASP A 71 -1.77 -20.02 -11.31
C ASP A 71 -2.27 -19.45 -9.97
N GLY A 72 -1.88 -20.09 -8.86
CA GLY A 72 -2.21 -19.61 -7.51
C GLY A 72 -1.47 -18.33 -7.14
N LEU A 73 -0.21 -18.19 -7.58
CA LEU A 73 0.58 -16.99 -7.38
C LEU A 73 0.00 -15.82 -8.19
N ASP A 74 -0.33 -16.05 -9.47
CA ASP A 74 -0.98 -15.06 -10.35
C ASP A 74 -2.27 -14.53 -9.69
N THR A 75 -3.09 -15.42 -9.14
CA THR A 75 -4.33 -15.04 -8.43
C THR A 75 -4.05 -14.19 -7.19
N LEU A 76 -3.02 -14.54 -6.41
CA LEU A 76 -2.67 -13.81 -5.19
C LEU A 76 -2.08 -12.43 -5.52
N THR A 77 -1.28 -12.33 -6.56
CA THR A 77 -0.70 -11.05 -7.01
C THR A 77 -1.75 -10.12 -7.58
N ASP A 78 -2.73 -10.62 -8.33
CA ASP A 78 -3.85 -9.82 -8.85
C ASP A 78 -4.70 -9.21 -7.71
N ASP A 79 -4.97 -9.99 -6.66
CA ASP A 79 -5.70 -9.51 -5.47
C ASP A 79 -4.87 -8.49 -4.69
N ALA A 80 -3.57 -8.76 -4.52
CA ALA A 80 -2.64 -7.85 -3.87
C ALA A 80 -2.55 -6.51 -4.61
N ASP A 81 -2.43 -6.50 -5.94
CA ASP A 81 -2.44 -5.28 -6.75
C ASP A 81 -3.73 -4.49 -6.55
N SER A 82 -4.87 -5.17 -6.56
CA SER A 82 -6.17 -4.55 -6.30
C SER A 82 -6.22 -3.87 -4.91
N ILE A 83 -5.66 -4.51 -3.88
CA ILE A 83 -5.55 -3.93 -2.54
C ILE A 83 -4.61 -2.71 -2.55
N GLY A 84 -3.44 -2.81 -3.18
CA GLY A 84 -2.46 -1.72 -3.29
C GLY A 84 -3.05 -0.48 -3.97
N GLU A 85 -3.82 -0.69 -5.06
CA GLU A 85 -4.54 0.39 -5.74
C GLU A 85 -5.57 1.07 -4.83
N VAL A 86 -6.36 0.29 -4.10
CA VAL A 86 -7.39 0.81 -3.19
C VAL A 86 -6.75 1.63 -2.08
N LEU A 87 -5.64 1.16 -1.50
CA LEU A 87 -4.90 1.92 -0.48
C LEU A 87 -4.35 3.23 -1.06
N THR A 88 -3.80 3.20 -2.28
CA THR A 88 -3.33 4.41 -2.97
C THR A 88 -4.45 5.42 -3.19
N LYS A 89 -5.62 4.95 -3.64
CA LYS A 89 -6.82 5.79 -3.80
C LYS A 89 -7.29 6.39 -2.47
N ALA A 90 -7.22 5.61 -1.38
CA ALA A 90 -7.56 6.08 -0.05
C ALA A 90 -6.60 7.18 0.43
N VAL A 91 -5.28 7.00 0.26
CA VAL A 91 -4.27 8.03 0.59
C VAL A 91 -4.54 9.33 -0.15
N ALA A 92 -4.83 9.26 -1.45
CA ALA A 92 -5.16 10.44 -2.25
C ALA A 92 -6.42 11.16 -1.74
N ALA A 93 -7.45 10.40 -1.36
CA ALA A 93 -8.69 10.95 -0.80
C ALA A 93 -8.45 11.66 0.54
N TYR A 94 -7.68 11.05 1.45
CA TYR A 94 -7.33 11.68 2.73
C TYR A 94 -6.57 12.99 2.53
N ARG A 95 -5.53 12.99 1.69
CA ARG A 95 -4.75 14.20 1.39
C ARG A 95 -5.60 15.32 0.79
N ALA A 96 -6.53 14.99 -0.10
CA ALA A 96 -7.42 15.99 -0.71
C ALA A 96 -8.36 16.63 0.32
N VAL A 97 -8.89 15.85 1.26
CA VAL A 97 -9.74 16.37 2.35
C VAL A 97 -8.92 17.24 3.30
N ASP A 98 -7.73 16.81 3.68
CA ASP A 98 -6.84 17.58 4.56
C ASP A 98 -6.44 18.91 3.93
N GLU A 99 -6.09 18.92 2.63
CA GLU A 99 -5.76 20.15 1.90
C GLU A 99 -6.98 21.09 1.81
N ALA A 100 -8.16 20.55 1.55
CA ALA A 100 -9.39 21.34 1.50
C ALA A 100 -9.71 21.95 2.87
N ALA A 101 -9.59 21.18 3.96
CA ALA A 101 -9.81 21.66 5.32
C ALA A 101 -8.77 22.74 5.70
N ALA A 102 -7.49 22.53 5.38
CA ALA A 102 -6.43 23.50 5.64
C ALA A 102 -6.70 24.86 4.99
N LYS A 103 -7.20 24.88 3.75
CA LYS A 103 -7.59 26.11 3.04
C LYS A 103 -8.72 26.88 3.74
N THR A 104 -9.64 26.17 4.39
CA THR A 104 -10.73 26.83 5.15
C THR A 104 -10.24 27.48 6.44
N LEU A 105 -9.17 26.94 7.04
CA LEU A 105 -8.58 27.46 8.27
C LEU A 105 -7.64 28.65 8.05
N THR A 106 -7.07 28.80 6.85
CA THR A 106 -6.23 29.96 6.49
C THR A 106 -7.02 31.22 6.15
N SER A 107 -8.34 31.11 5.99
CA SER A 107 -9.22 32.26 5.78
C SER A 107 -9.87 32.57 7.13
N ASP A 108 -9.31 33.49 7.91
CA ASP A 108 -9.92 33.92 9.17
C ASP A 108 -11.16 34.79 8.84
N PRO A 109 -12.39 34.34 9.14
CA PRO A 109 -13.58 35.14 8.91
C PRO A 109 -13.62 36.40 9.79
N ALA A 110 -12.82 36.45 10.86
CA ALA A 110 -12.75 37.57 11.78
C ALA A 110 -11.81 38.71 11.31
N GLU A 111 -10.93 38.49 10.32
CA GLU A 111 -10.09 39.56 9.76
C GLU A 111 -10.93 40.69 9.12
N HIS A 112 -12.08 40.35 8.54
CA HIS A 112 -12.99 41.34 7.95
C HIS A 112 -13.78 42.17 8.98
N VAL A 113 -13.69 41.87 10.28
CA VAL A 113 -14.51 42.52 11.31
C VAL A 113 -13.75 43.66 12.00
N VAL A 114 -12.43 43.76 11.82
CA VAL A 114 -11.57 44.76 12.49
C VAL A 114 -11.21 45.97 11.61
N GLU A 115 -11.62 46.00 10.34
CA GLU A 115 -11.30 47.11 9.41
C GLU A 115 -12.42 48.16 9.26
N ASP A 116 -13.54 48.02 9.99
CA ASP A 116 -14.75 48.86 9.86
C ASP A 116 -14.97 49.90 11.01
N ASP A 117 -13.95 50.24 11.82
CA ASP A 117 -14.02 51.33 12.84
C ASP A 117 -13.04 52.49 12.56
#